data_AF-A0A382RDN5-F1
#
_entry.id   AF-A0A382RDN5-F1
#
_cell.length_a   1.000
_cell.length_b   1.000
_cell.length_c   1.000
_cell.angle_alpha   90.00
_cell.angle_beta   90.00
_cell.angle_gamma   90.00
#
_symmetry.space_group_name_H-M   'P 1'
#
loop_
_entity.id
_entity.type
_entity.pdbx_description
1 polymer ?
#
loop_
_entity_poly.entity_id
_entity_poly.type
_entity_poly.pdbx_seq_one_letter_code
_entity_poly.pdbx_strand_id
1 'polypeptide(L)'
;MFAHLYQNIVLKKPKAIFILLIVALLGFGYFSKNFRLDASSDTLLIEGDPDLKYLREVTERYGAKEFLVLTYTPKEAMTSESSMNNLLSLKYKIQSLDWVHSVITLLDIPLLRSSDETLTERLKNFSTLKSEGIDKERGFNEILNSPVFRNFVISEDGKTTGIIVNLKKDEGLKELKNKKEIENYKDALKKKNHENILEIREIIKTYNEVGKIHLGGIPMIADDMMS
;
A
#
# COMPACT_ATOMS: atom_id res chain seq x y z
N MET A 1 -7.97 -18.31 -55.63
CA MET A 1 -8.98 -18.86 -54.70
C MET A 1 -9.50 -17.82 -53.71
N PHE A 2 -8.62 -17.17 -52.92
CA PHE A 2 -9.02 -16.11 -51.97
C PHE A 2 -9.71 -14.89 -52.59
N ALA A 3 -9.25 -14.42 -53.75
CA ALA A 3 -9.86 -13.30 -54.46
C ALA A 3 -11.33 -13.57 -54.86
N HIS A 4 -11.61 -14.78 -55.36
CA HIS A 4 -12.97 -15.19 -55.70
C HIS A 4 -13.87 -15.35 -54.46
N LEU A 5 -13.32 -15.82 -53.34
CA LEU A 5 -14.05 -15.92 -52.07
C LEU A 5 -14.43 -14.54 -51.53
N TYR A 6 -13.48 -13.61 -51.51
CA TYR A 6 -13.71 -12.22 -51.10
C TYR A 6 -14.73 -11.54 -52.02
N GLN A 7 -14.61 -11.70 -53.34
CA GLN A 7 -15.54 -11.09 -54.28
C GLN A 7 -16.97 -11.65 -54.13
N ASN A 8 -17.13 -12.96 -53.98
CA ASN A 8 -18.45 -13.59 -53.89
C ASN A 8 -19.14 -13.41 -52.53
N ILE A 9 -18.38 -13.34 -51.44
CA ILE A 9 -18.93 -13.22 -50.09
C ILE A 9 -19.01 -11.74 -49.70
N VAL A 10 -17.90 -11.01 -49.83
CA VAL A 10 -17.75 -9.61 -49.38
C VAL A 10 -18.34 -8.59 -50.33
N LEU A 11 -17.95 -8.61 -51.60
CA LEU A 11 -18.35 -7.57 -52.56
C LEU A 11 -19.75 -7.79 -53.15
N LYS A 12 -20.18 -9.05 -53.34
CA LYS A 12 -21.52 -9.35 -53.89
C LYS A 12 -22.66 -9.28 -52.87
N LYS A 13 -22.39 -9.41 -51.56
CA LYS A 13 -23.40 -9.36 -50.50
C LYS A 13 -23.03 -8.37 -49.36
N PRO A 14 -22.74 -7.09 -49.68
CA PRO A 14 -22.20 -6.15 -48.69
C PRO A 14 -23.18 -5.85 -47.55
N LYS A 15 -24.49 -5.74 -47.84
CA LYS A 15 -25.52 -5.49 -46.81
C LYS A 15 -25.60 -6.62 -45.77
N ALA A 16 -25.49 -7.88 -46.20
CA ALA A 16 -25.55 -9.03 -45.30
C ALA A 16 -24.33 -9.08 -44.36
N ILE A 17 -23.15 -8.75 -44.88
CA ILE A 17 -21.93 -8.66 -44.05
C ILE A 17 -21.98 -7.48 -43.11
N PHE A 18 -22.50 -6.35 -43.55
CA PHE A 18 -22.66 -5.20 -42.68
C PHE A 18 -23.61 -5.51 -41.51
N ILE A 19 -24.72 -6.20 -41.77
CA ILE A 19 -25.62 -6.70 -40.72
C ILE A 19 -24.89 -7.69 -39.80
N LEU A 20 -24.13 -8.64 -40.35
CA LEU A 20 -23.34 -9.60 -39.55
C LEU A 20 -22.34 -8.89 -38.63
N LEU A 21 -21.61 -7.89 -39.16
CA LEU A 21 -20.65 -7.11 -38.38
C LEU A 21 -21.34 -6.28 -37.30
N ILE A 22 -22.51 -5.70 -37.58
CA ILE A 22 -23.32 -5.01 -36.57
C ILE A 22 -23.78 -5.99 -35.48
N VAL A 23 -24.27 -7.17 -35.85
CA VAL A 23 -24.68 -8.20 -34.88
C VAL A 23 -23.49 -8.65 -34.04
N ALA A 24 -22.33 -8.87 -34.66
CA ALA A 24 -21.11 -9.22 -33.94
C ALA A 24 -20.67 -8.08 -33.00
N LEU A 25 -20.71 -6.82 -33.44
CA LEU A 25 -20.36 -5.66 -32.63
C LEU A 25 -21.31 -5.49 -31.44
N LEU A 26 -22.63 -5.61 -31.66
CA LEU A 26 -23.63 -5.56 -30.59
C LEU A 26 -23.49 -6.75 -29.64
N GLY A 27 -23.17 -7.93 -30.16
CA GLY A 27 -22.88 -9.12 -29.36
C GLY A 27 -21.65 -8.91 -28.46
N PHE A 28 -20.52 -8.52 -29.04
CA PHE A 28 -19.30 -8.23 -28.28
C PHE A 28 -19.49 -7.07 -27.30
N GLY A 29 -20.20 -6.00 -27.70
CA GLY A 29 -20.52 -4.88 -26.82
C GLY A 29 -21.49 -5.25 -25.68
N TYR A 30 -22.35 -6.24 -25.88
CA TYR A 30 -23.17 -6.80 -24.79
C TYR A 30 -22.31 -7.61 -23.81
N PHE A 31 -21.43 -8.48 -24.32
CA PHE A 31 -20.56 -9.32 -23.49
C PHE A 31 -19.41 -8.54 -22.84
N SER A 32 -19.01 -7.39 -23.37
CA SER A 32 -17.94 -6.56 -22.78
C SER A 32 -18.28 -6.07 -21.37
N LYS A 33 -19.57 -6.01 -21.00
CA LYS A 33 -20.02 -5.70 -19.63
C LYS A 33 -19.52 -6.74 -18.60
N ASN A 34 -19.22 -7.95 -19.04
CA ASN A 34 -18.71 -9.03 -18.18
C ASN A 34 -17.17 -9.13 -18.21
N PHE A 35 -16.49 -8.26 -18.95
CA PHE A 35 -15.04 -8.22 -18.97
C PHE A 35 -14.52 -7.75 -17.60
N ARG A 36 -13.67 -8.55 -16.97
CA ARG A 36 -13.03 -8.25 -15.69
C ARG A 36 -11.52 -8.13 -15.92
N LEU A 37 -10.94 -7.04 -15.45
CA LEU A 37 -9.50 -6.84 -15.44
C LEU A 37 -8.98 -7.05 -14.01
N ASP A 38 -8.07 -7.99 -13.82
CA ASP A 38 -7.39 -8.20 -12.54
C ASP A 38 -6.04 -7.47 -12.56
N ALA A 39 -5.94 -6.35 -11.85
CA ALA A 39 -4.66 -5.70 -11.58
C ALA A 39 -4.40 -5.53 -10.08
N SER A 40 -4.72 -6.59 -9.33
CA SER A 40 -4.05 -6.77 -8.05
C SER A 40 -2.52 -6.83 -8.27
N SER A 41 -1.74 -6.44 -7.27
CA SER A 41 -0.27 -6.54 -7.33
C SER A 41 0.21 -7.96 -7.65
N ASP A 42 -0.59 -8.97 -7.32
CA ASP A 42 -0.32 -10.37 -7.62
C ASP A 42 -0.31 -10.69 -9.12
N THR A 43 -1.06 -9.94 -9.96
CA THR A 43 -1.08 -10.20 -11.41
C THR A 43 0.15 -9.66 -12.14
N LEU A 44 0.96 -8.84 -11.46
CA LEU A 44 2.30 -8.45 -11.93
C LEU A 44 3.31 -9.58 -11.77
N LEU A 45 2.96 -10.64 -11.02
CA LEU A 45 3.81 -11.79 -10.75
C LEU A 45 3.44 -12.95 -11.67
N ILE A 46 4.44 -13.72 -12.09
CA ILE A 46 4.25 -14.84 -13.01
C ILE A 46 3.59 -16.00 -12.25
N GLU A 47 2.45 -16.49 -12.74
CA GLU A 47 1.81 -17.68 -12.17
C GLU A 47 2.70 -18.92 -12.34
N GLY A 48 2.86 -19.69 -11.26
CA GLY A 48 3.68 -20.90 -11.26
C GLY A 48 5.19 -20.66 -11.07
N ASP A 49 5.62 -19.42 -10.86
CA ASP A 49 7.01 -19.08 -10.59
C ASP A 49 7.49 -19.70 -9.25
N PRO A 50 8.63 -20.42 -9.23
CA PRO A 50 9.20 -20.96 -7.99
C PRO A 50 9.54 -19.88 -6.95
N ASP A 51 9.93 -18.68 -7.37
CA ASP A 51 10.26 -17.57 -6.47
C ASP A 51 8.98 -17.01 -5.83
N LEU A 52 7.86 -16.98 -6.55
CA LEU A 52 6.56 -16.63 -5.98
C LEU A 52 6.13 -17.63 -4.90
N LYS A 53 6.38 -18.92 -5.13
CA LYS A 53 6.12 -19.95 -4.11
C LYS A 53 6.99 -19.73 -2.87
N TYR A 54 8.29 -19.49 -3.06
CA TYR A 54 9.21 -19.20 -1.96
C TYR A 54 8.79 -17.95 -1.17
N LEU A 55 8.42 -16.87 -1.86
CA LEU A 55 7.91 -15.64 -1.24
C LEU A 55 6.68 -15.91 -0.36
N ARG A 56 5.73 -16.74 -0.83
CA ARG A 56 4.54 -17.12 -0.07
C ARG A 56 4.90 -17.92 1.18
N GLU A 57 5.83 -18.86 1.08
CA GLU A 57 6.31 -19.63 2.24
C GLU A 57 7.00 -18.75 3.29
N VAL A 58 7.84 -17.82 2.87
CA VAL A 58 8.50 -16.84 3.75
C VAL A 58 7.46 -15.93 4.41
N THR A 59 6.50 -15.43 3.63
CA THR A 59 5.40 -14.57 4.12
C THR A 59 4.56 -15.30 5.16
N GLU A 60 4.23 -16.57 4.93
CA GLU A 60 3.46 -17.38 5.88
C GLU A 60 4.24 -17.72 7.14
N ARG A 61 5.54 -18.04 7.01
CA ARG A 61 6.41 -18.39 8.14
C ARG A 61 6.71 -17.21 9.06
N TYR A 62 7.01 -16.04 8.50
CA TYR A 62 7.44 -14.88 9.26
C TYR A 62 6.30 -13.87 9.50
N GLY A 63 5.10 -14.15 9.00
CA GLY A 63 3.93 -13.29 9.20
C GLY A 63 4.09 -11.92 8.57
N ALA A 64 4.74 -11.83 7.40
CA ALA A 64 4.90 -10.56 6.70
C ALA A 64 3.51 -9.98 6.40
N LYS A 65 3.33 -8.71 6.79
CA LYS A 65 2.06 -7.99 6.62
C LYS A 65 2.16 -7.12 5.38
N GLU A 66 1.06 -6.99 4.66
CA GLU A 66 0.94 -5.92 3.69
C GLU A 66 0.97 -4.57 4.41
N PHE A 67 1.58 -3.58 3.80
CA PHE A 67 1.73 -2.25 4.39
C PHE A 67 1.65 -1.15 3.35
N LEU A 68 1.20 0.01 3.80
CA LEU A 68 1.36 1.29 3.11
C LEU A 68 2.55 2.03 3.70
N VAL A 69 3.17 2.87 2.87
CA VAL A 69 4.27 3.74 3.30
C VAL A 69 3.80 5.18 3.15
N LEU A 70 3.94 5.97 4.20
CA LEU A 70 3.76 7.43 4.11
C LEU A 70 5.08 8.11 4.42
N THR A 71 5.32 9.26 3.79
CA THR A 71 6.38 10.18 4.21
C THR A 71 5.74 11.39 4.89
N TYR A 72 6.31 11.88 5.98
CA TYR A 72 5.89 13.11 6.64
C TYR A 72 7.06 14.09 6.74
N THR A 73 6.86 15.29 6.19
CA THR A 73 7.78 16.43 6.28
C THR A 73 7.05 17.57 6.99
N PRO A 74 7.30 17.84 8.28
CA PRO A 74 6.68 18.95 9.00
C PRO A 74 7.10 20.31 8.41
N LYS A 75 6.27 21.35 8.60
CA LYS A 75 6.65 22.73 8.27
C LYS A 75 7.70 23.28 9.25
N GLU A 76 7.63 22.85 10.51
CA GLU A 76 8.59 23.18 11.56
C GLU A 76 9.69 22.11 11.67
N ALA A 77 10.67 22.30 12.55
CA ALA A 77 11.69 21.29 12.82
C ALA A 77 11.05 19.99 13.37
N MET A 78 11.52 18.82 12.93
CA MET A 78 10.99 17.52 13.34
C MET A 78 11.02 17.31 14.87
N THR A 79 11.98 17.93 15.56
CA THR A 79 12.15 17.87 17.02
C THR A 79 11.22 18.80 17.80
N SER A 80 10.55 19.75 17.13
CA SER A 80 9.59 20.65 17.77
C SER A 80 8.41 19.88 18.37
N GLU A 81 7.87 20.41 19.48
CA GLU A 81 6.70 19.81 20.11
C GLU A 81 5.48 19.79 19.18
N SER A 82 5.30 20.86 18.40
CA SER A 82 4.26 20.96 17.36
C SER A 82 4.36 19.80 16.38
N SER A 83 5.54 19.57 15.79
CA SER A 83 5.75 18.50 14.79
C SER A 83 5.58 17.11 15.39
N MET A 84 6.12 16.85 16.59
CA MET A 84 5.96 15.57 17.25
C MET A 84 4.50 15.28 17.62
N ASN A 85 3.77 16.27 18.12
CA ASN A 85 2.36 16.12 18.46
C ASN A 85 1.49 15.93 17.21
N ASN A 86 1.80 16.63 16.11
CA ASN A 86 1.12 16.44 14.83
C ASN A 86 1.36 15.03 14.27
N LEU A 87 2.60 14.54 14.30
CA LEU A 87 2.94 13.17 13.91
C LEU A 87 2.24 12.12 14.78
N LEU A 88 2.18 12.36 16.09
CA LEU A 88 1.50 11.49 17.04
C LEU A 88 -0.01 11.46 16.80
N SER A 89 -0.62 12.63 16.55
CA SER A 89 -2.03 12.75 16.19
C SER A 89 -2.34 12.00 14.90
N LEU A 90 -1.51 12.20 13.85
CA LEU A 90 -1.64 11.50 12.58
C LEU A 90 -1.56 9.98 12.77
N LYS A 91 -0.58 9.52 13.56
CA LYS A 91 -0.43 8.10 13.92
C LYS A 91 -1.72 7.54 14.51
N TYR A 92 -2.29 8.20 15.51
CA TYR A 92 -3.49 7.69 16.19
C TYR A 92 -4.73 7.70 15.30
N LYS A 93 -4.92 8.74 14.48
CA LYS A 93 -6.04 8.78 13.51
C LYS A 93 -5.95 7.66 12.48
N ILE A 94 -4.76 7.40 11.92
CA ILE A 94 -4.58 6.29 10.98
C ILE A 94 -4.77 4.94 11.71
N GLN A 95 -4.23 4.81 12.92
CA GLN A 95 -4.35 3.57 13.69
C GLN A 95 -5.79 3.26 14.14
N SER A 96 -6.67 4.26 14.23
CA SER A 96 -8.08 4.03 14.53
C SER A 96 -8.90 3.46 13.38
N LEU A 97 -8.34 3.38 12.17
CA LEU A 97 -9.03 2.79 11.02
C LEU A 97 -9.18 1.27 11.20
N ASP A 98 -10.38 0.75 10.94
CA ASP A 98 -10.72 -0.66 11.20
C ASP A 98 -9.87 -1.65 10.41
N TRP A 99 -9.31 -1.25 9.27
CA TRP A 99 -8.45 -2.09 8.42
C TRP A 99 -6.96 -1.95 8.75
N VAL A 100 -6.57 -1.03 9.62
CA VAL A 100 -5.18 -0.83 10.04
C VAL A 100 -4.86 -1.75 11.23
N HIS A 101 -3.78 -2.50 11.12
CA HIS A 101 -3.26 -3.34 12.21
C HIS A 101 -2.37 -2.52 13.16
N SER A 102 -1.41 -1.77 12.62
CA SER A 102 -0.51 -0.94 13.42
C SER A 102 0.16 0.15 12.58
N VAL A 103 0.52 1.25 13.23
CA VAL A 103 1.27 2.36 12.62
C VAL A 103 2.60 2.55 13.34
N ILE A 104 3.69 2.48 12.59
CA ILE A 104 5.06 2.65 13.08
C ILE A 104 5.61 3.97 12.55
N THR A 105 6.14 4.83 13.43
CA THR A 105 6.71 6.14 13.09
C THR A 105 8.09 6.32 13.73
N LEU A 106 8.74 7.46 13.43
CA LEU A 106 9.95 7.94 14.11
C LEU A 106 9.85 7.86 15.65
N LEU A 107 8.65 8.09 16.19
CA LEU A 107 8.39 8.14 17.62
C LEU A 107 8.43 6.76 18.28
N ASP A 108 8.43 5.67 17.50
CA ASP A 108 8.46 4.30 17.99
C ASP A 108 9.85 3.67 17.92
N ILE A 109 10.86 4.40 17.44
CA ILE A 109 12.22 3.88 17.28
C ILE A 109 12.88 3.73 18.66
N PRO A 110 13.46 2.55 18.96
CA PRO A 110 14.23 2.35 20.18
C PRO A 110 15.53 3.16 20.16
N LEU A 111 15.76 3.90 21.23
CA LEU A 111 16.99 4.61 21.50
C LEU A 111 17.93 3.74 22.34
N LEU A 112 19.18 3.62 21.89
CA LEU A 112 20.20 2.77 22.48
C LEU A 112 21.24 3.56 23.29
N ARG A 113 21.43 4.86 23.05
CA ARG A 113 22.49 5.69 23.68
C ARG A 113 21.96 6.92 24.43
N SER A 114 20.64 7.14 24.42
CA SER A 114 20.02 8.32 25.01
C SER A 114 19.66 8.20 26.49
N SER A 115 19.67 6.99 27.08
CA SER A 115 19.54 6.78 28.54
C SER A 115 20.90 6.53 29.20
N ASP A 116 20.95 6.49 30.54
CA ASP A 116 22.15 6.18 31.34
C ASP A 116 22.19 4.70 31.81
N GLU A 117 21.24 3.86 31.38
CA GLU A 117 21.08 2.46 31.81
C GLU A 117 22.11 1.50 31.19
N THR A 118 22.24 0.27 31.71
CA THR A 118 23.09 -0.75 31.07
C THR A 118 22.49 -1.26 29.76
N LEU A 119 23.31 -1.77 28.83
CA LEU A 119 22.79 -2.31 27.54
C LEU A 119 21.74 -3.41 27.76
N THR A 120 21.93 -4.27 28.76
CA THR A 120 21.00 -5.36 29.11
C THR A 120 19.64 -4.84 29.57
N GLU A 121 19.61 -3.74 30.34
CA GLU A 121 18.37 -3.08 30.76
C GLU A 121 17.67 -2.41 29.58
N ARG A 122 18.44 -1.73 28.71
CA ARG A 122 17.93 -1.09 27.49
C ARG A 122 17.28 -2.08 26.52
N LEU A 123 17.80 -3.31 26.44
CA LEU A 123 17.21 -4.36 25.59
C LEU A 123 15.88 -4.88 26.13
N LYS A 124 15.63 -4.76 27.44
CA LYS A 124 14.36 -5.15 28.06
C LYS A 124 13.33 -4.04 27.99
N ASN A 125 13.73 -2.80 28.28
CA ASN A 125 12.87 -1.62 28.36
C ASN A 125 13.44 -0.49 27.51
N PHE A 126 13.33 -0.61 26.19
CA PHE A 126 13.88 0.42 25.31
C PHE A 126 13.12 1.74 25.48
N SER A 127 13.88 2.84 25.54
CA SER A 127 13.32 4.19 25.49
C SER A 127 13.06 4.60 24.05
N THR A 128 12.09 5.48 23.85
CA THR A 128 11.78 6.08 22.54
C THR A 128 11.72 7.59 22.67
N LEU A 129 11.52 8.31 21.57
CA LEU A 129 11.28 9.77 21.61
C LEU A 129 10.02 10.18 22.39
N LYS A 130 9.14 9.21 22.71
CA LYS A 130 7.93 9.44 23.52
C LYS A 130 8.14 9.18 25.02
N SER A 131 9.26 8.56 25.40
CA SER A 131 9.50 8.19 26.78
C SER A 131 9.73 9.44 27.65
N GLU A 132 9.17 9.46 28.85
CA GLU A 132 9.35 10.56 29.79
C GLU A 132 10.84 10.72 30.17
N GLY A 133 11.28 11.97 30.35
CA GLY A 133 12.66 12.28 30.75
C GLY A 133 13.71 12.15 29.63
N ILE A 134 13.32 11.78 28.41
CA ILE A 134 14.24 11.74 27.26
C ILE A 134 14.44 13.12 26.65
N ASP A 135 15.70 13.50 26.46
CA ASP A 135 16.08 14.64 25.62
C ASP A 135 15.78 14.32 24.14
N LYS A 136 14.74 14.97 23.61
CA LYS A 136 14.24 14.77 22.24
C LYS A 136 15.28 15.12 21.18
N GLU A 137 16.08 16.16 21.39
CA GLU A 137 17.13 16.59 20.45
C GLU A 137 18.24 15.55 20.41
N ARG A 138 18.69 15.07 21.58
CA ARG A 138 19.71 14.02 21.65
C ARG A 138 19.22 12.70 21.04
N GLY A 139 18.00 12.28 21.37
CA GLY A 139 17.40 11.06 20.82
C GLY A 139 17.20 11.14 19.31
N PHE A 140 16.76 12.30 18.81
CA PHE A 140 16.61 12.53 17.38
C PHE A 140 17.95 12.45 16.65
N ASN A 141 18.99 13.09 17.20
CA ASN A 141 20.34 13.02 16.65
C ASN A 141 20.90 11.60 16.67
N GLU A 142 20.57 10.78 17.67
CA GLU A 142 20.95 9.37 17.68
C GLU A 142 20.33 8.61 16.49
N ILE A 143 19.04 8.82 16.22
CA ILE A 143 18.35 8.20 15.10
C ILE A 143 18.94 8.68 13.77
N LEU A 144 19.14 9.99 13.61
CA LEU A 144 19.68 10.60 12.39
C LEU A 144 21.09 10.11 12.05
N ASN A 145 21.92 9.87 13.06
CA ASN A 145 23.29 9.38 12.90
C ASN A 145 23.40 7.85 12.92
N SER A 146 22.28 7.13 13.06
CA SER A 146 22.28 5.68 13.10
C SER A 146 22.33 5.10 11.68
N PRO A 147 23.29 4.21 11.36
CA PRO A 147 23.42 3.61 10.03
C PRO A 147 22.22 2.70 9.66
N VAL A 148 21.43 2.28 10.65
CA VAL A 148 20.25 1.43 10.43
C VAL A 148 18.94 2.22 10.33
N PHE A 149 18.90 3.46 10.79
CA PHE A 149 17.69 4.30 10.74
C PHE A 149 17.77 5.44 9.74
N ARG A 150 18.97 6.00 9.51
CA ARG A 150 19.19 6.98 8.46
C ARG A 150 18.88 6.37 7.10
N ASN A 151 18.17 7.10 6.25
CA ASN A 151 17.63 6.71 4.94
C ASN A 151 16.56 5.60 4.95
N PHE A 152 16.33 4.91 6.07
CA PHE A 152 15.29 3.89 6.19
C PHE A 152 14.05 4.37 6.94
N VAL A 153 14.25 5.18 7.99
CA VAL A 153 13.16 5.77 8.80
C VAL A 153 13.17 7.28 8.73
N ILE A 154 14.35 7.90 8.67
CA ILE A 154 14.49 9.35 8.54
C ILE A 154 15.41 9.70 7.37
N SER A 155 15.08 10.76 6.62
CA SER A 155 15.93 11.26 5.54
C SER A 155 17.30 11.71 6.05
N GLU A 156 18.30 11.67 5.18
CA GLU A 156 19.68 12.10 5.50
C GLU A 156 19.76 13.53 6.05
N ASP A 157 18.87 14.42 5.61
CA ASP A 157 18.78 15.81 6.07
C ASP A 157 17.93 15.99 7.34
N GLY A 158 17.36 14.91 7.89
CA GLY A 158 16.53 14.93 9.10
C GLY A 158 15.13 15.54 8.91
N LYS A 159 14.75 15.97 7.71
CA LYS A 159 13.51 16.73 7.52
C LYS A 159 12.28 15.86 7.29
N THR A 160 12.45 14.63 6.83
CA THR A 160 11.35 13.75 6.43
C THR A 160 11.45 12.41 7.14
N THR A 161 10.34 11.95 7.71
CA THR A 161 10.25 10.61 8.30
C THR A 161 9.32 9.71 7.49
N GLY A 162 9.66 8.43 7.42
CA GLY A 162 8.76 7.36 7.00
C GLY A 162 7.76 7.02 8.11
N ILE A 163 6.59 6.57 7.68
CA ILE A 163 5.52 6.01 8.50
C ILE A 163 5.09 4.72 7.81
N ILE A 164 5.12 3.61 8.54
CA ILE A 164 4.69 2.30 8.04
C ILE A 164 3.32 1.99 8.62
N VAL A 165 2.34 1.80 7.75
CA VAL A 165 0.97 1.45 8.12
C VAL A 165 0.74 0.00 7.75
N ASN A 166 0.81 -0.89 8.73
CA ASN A 166 0.55 -2.32 8.52
C ASN A 166 -0.95 -2.56 8.40
N LEU A 167 -1.35 -3.29 7.38
CA LEU A 167 -2.74 -3.64 7.10
C LEU A 167 -3.13 -4.89 7.88
N LYS A 168 -4.40 -5.01 8.25
CA LYS A 168 -4.94 -6.27 8.76
C LYS A 168 -4.93 -7.31 7.66
N LYS A 169 -4.48 -8.51 8.01
CA LYS A 169 -4.49 -9.65 7.10
C LYS A 169 -5.92 -10.07 6.81
N ASP A 170 -6.23 -10.25 5.54
CA ASP A 170 -7.47 -10.88 5.12
C ASP A 170 -7.31 -12.41 5.10
N GLU A 171 -8.14 -13.12 5.85
CA GLU A 171 -8.10 -14.59 5.91
C GLU A 171 -9.21 -15.25 5.07
N GLY A 172 -10.15 -14.47 4.53
CA GLY A 172 -11.35 -15.01 3.88
C GLY A 172 -11.05 -15.76 2.58
N LEU A 173 -9.95 -15.41 1.88
CA LEU A 173 -9.52 -16.14 0.68
C LEU A 173 -9.12 -17.59 0.95
N LYS A 174 -8.64 -17.92 2.16
CA LYS A 174 -8.14 -19.27 2.47
C LYS A 174 -9.25 -20.32 2.55
N GLU A 175 -10.48 -19.89 2.81
CA GLU A 175 -11.62 -20.80 3.02
C GLU A 175 -12.40 -21.09 1.73
N LEU A 176 -12.18 -20.29 0.68
CA LEU A 176 -12.91 -20.40 -0.59
C LEU A 176 -12.29 -21.49 -1.48
N LYS A 177 -13.14 -22.41 -1.94
CA LYS A 177 -12.72 -23.52 -2.83
C LYS A 177 -13.15 -23.31 -4.29
N ASN A 178 -14.17 -22.49 -4.52
CA ASN A 178 -14.74 -22.27 -5.85
C ASN A 178 -14.07 -21.08 -6.53
N LYS A 179 -13.61 -21.27 -7.77
CA LYS A 179 -12.98 -20.22 -8.59
C LYS A 179 -13.85 -18.95 -8.71
N LYS A 180 -15.16 -19.11 -8.91
CA LYS A 180 -16.07 -17.97 -9.04
C LYS A 180 -16.23 -17.17 -7.74
N GLU A 181 -16.23 -17.87 -6.61
CA GLU A 181 -16.29 -17.23 -5.29
C GLU A 181 -14.99 -16.50 -4.98
N ILE A 182 -13.84 -17.10 -5.31
CA ILE A 182 -12.51 -16.48 -5.18
C ILE A 182 -12.45 -15.20 -6.03
N GLU A 183 -12.89 -15.24 -7.29
CA GLU A 183 -12.90 -14.05 -8.17
C GLU A 183 -13.81 -12.95 -7.63
N ASN A 184 -15.02 -13.29 -7.15
CA ASN A 184 -15.93 -12.30 -6.56
C ASN A 184 -15.37 -11.69 -5.27
N TYR A 185 -14.69 -12.51 -4.46
CA TYR A 185 -14.06 -12.06 -3.24
C TYR A 185 -12.88 -11.12 -3.53
N LYS A 186 -12.03 -11.47 -4.50
CA LYS A 186 -10.94 -10.61 -4.98
C LYS A 186 -11.46 -9.24 -5.43
N ASP A 187 -12.58 -9.21 -6.15
CA ASP A 187 -13.16 -7.94 -6.60
C ASP A 187 -13.74 -7.11 -5.44
N ALA A 188 -14.34 -7.75 -4.44
CA ALA A 188 -14.76 -7.08 -3.22
C ALA A 188 -13.56 -6.49 -2.46
N LEU A 189 -12.45 -7.23 -2.37
CA LEU A 189 -11.21 -6.75 -1.76
C LEU A 189 -10.61 -5.57 -2.51
N LYS A 190 -10.59 -5.59 -3.85
CA LYS A 190 -10.12 -4.45 -4.65
C LYS A 190 -10.92 -3.20 -4.34
N LYS A 191 -12.25 -3.31 -4.34
CA LYS A 191 -13.13 -2.18 -4.02
C LYS A 191 -12.88 -1.66 -2.60
N LYS A 192 -12.74 -2.56 -1.63
CA LYS A 192 -12.40 -2.21 -0.25
C LYS A 192 -11.03 -1.51 -0.15
N ASN A 193 -10.03 -2.00 -0.87
CA ASN A 193 -8.71 -1.39 -0.90
C ASN A 193 -8.77 0.02 -1.48
N HIS A 194 -9.51 0.22 -2.57
CA HIS A 194 -9.76 1.55 -3.13
C HIS A 194 -10.39 2.50 -2.09
N GLU A 195 -11.42 2.04 -1.38
CA GLU A 195 -12.06 2.79 -0.31
C GLU A 195 -11.07 3.12 0.83
N ASN A 196 -10.22 2.17 1.24
CA ASN A 196 -9.18 2.38 2.25
C ASN A 196 -8.15 3.44 1.80
N ILE A 197 -7.73 3.41 0.52
CA ILE A 197 -6.82 4.40 -0.06
C ILE A 197 -7.45 5.79 -0.09
N LEU A 198 -8.73 5.90 -0.45
CA LEU A 198 -9.45 7.17 -0.38
C LEU A 198 -9.56 7.68 1.05
N GLU A 199 -9.89 6.81 2.01
CA GLU A 199 -10.03 7.19 3.42
C GLU A 199 -8.72 7.73 3.99
N ILE A 200 -7.58 7.05 3.77
CA ILE A 200 -6.29 7.55 4.24
C ILE A 200 -5.88 8.84 3.52
N ARG A 201 -6.22 9.01 2.23
CA ARG A 201 -6.00 10.26 1.49
C ARG A 201 -6.79 11.42 2.11
N GLU A 202 -8.02 11.20 2.54
CA GLU A 202 -8.81 12.20 3.24
C GLU A 202 -8.18 12.58 4.59
N ILE A 203 -7.71 11.61 5.37
CA ILE A 203 -6.98 11.90 6.62
C ILE A 203 -5.75 12.75 6.30
N ILE A 204 -4.93 12.36 5.32
CA ILE A 204 -3.73 13.08 4.91
C ILE A 204 -4.03 14.55 4.58
N LYS A 205 -5.10 14.81 3.83
CA LYS A 205 -5.52 16.18 3.46
C LYS A 205 -5.72 17.07 4.67
N THR A 206 -6.23 16.54 5.79
CA THR A 206 -6.44 17.31 7.02
C THR A 206 -5.15 17.80 7.69
N TYR A 207 -3.98 17.27 7.29
CA TYR A 207 -2.67 17.65 7.83
C TYR A 207 -1.83 18.52 6.88
N ASN A 208 -2.37 18.95 5.74
CA ASN A 208 -1.67 19.80 4.77
C ASN A 208 -1.14 21.12 5.37
N GLU A 209 -1.82 21.65 6.39
CA GLU A 209 -1.40 22.88 7.05
C GLU A 209 -0.22 22.71 8.00
N VAL A 210 0.06 21.49 8.47
CA VAL A 210 1.12 21.22 9.45
C VAL A 210 2.34 20.52 8.82
N GLY A 211 2.19 19.98 7.61
CA GLY A 211 3.30 19.37 6.90
C GLY A 211 2.90 18.82 5.54
N LYS A 212 3.90 18.38 4.78
CA LYS A 212 3.71 17.67 3.52
C LYS A 212 3.71 16.17 3.80
N ILE A 213 2.66 15.49 3.35
CA ILE A 213 2.55 14.03 3.45
C ILE A 213 2.37 13.44 2.06
N HIS A 214 3.06 12.35 1.78
CA HIS A 214 2.84 11.56 0.57
C HIS A 214 2.48 10.13 0.97
N LEU A 215 1.52 9.54 0.26
CA LEU A 215 1.15 8.14 0.36
C LEU A 215 1.85 7.35 -0.74
N GLY A 216 2.32 6.16 -0.39
CA GLY A 216 2.93 5.20 -1.29
C GLY A 216 2.82 3.77 -0.77
N GLY A 217 3.59 2.89 -1.39
CA GLY A 217 3.52 1.45 -1.16
C GLY A 217 2.78 0.72 -2.29
N ILE A 218 3.03 -0.58 -2.39
CA ILE A 218 2.52 -1.43 -3.48
C ILE A 218 0.98 -1.38 -3.57
N PRO A 219 0.21 -1.44 -2.46
CA PRO A 219 -1.25 -1.41 -2.55
C PRO A 219 -1.80 -0.11 -3.14
N MET A 220 -1.16 1.04 -2.87
CA MET A 220 -1.56 2.34 -3.42
C MET A 220 -1.22 2.45 -4.91
N ILE A 221 -0.06 1.96 -5.34
CA ILE A 221 0.34 1.99 -6.76
C ILE A 221 -0.60 1.11 -7.59
N ALA A 222 -0.93 -0.09 -7.10
CA ALA A 222 -1.85 -0.99 -7.77
C ALA A 222 -3.26 -0.39 -7.90
N ASP A 223 -3.74 0.32 -6.87
CA ASP A 223 -5.02 1.03 -6.89
C ASP A 223 -5.05 2.16 -7.94
N ASP A 224 -4.00 3.00 -8.00
CA ASP A 224 -3.92 4.12 -8.94
C ASP A 224 -3.73 3.67 -10.40
N MET A 225 -3.16 2.48 -10.64
CA MET A 225 -3.06 1.92 -12.00
C MET A 225 -4.42 1.47 -12.56
N MET A 226 -5.42 1.27 -11.70
CA MET A 226 -6.73 0.73 -12.05
C MET A 226 -7.87 1.75 -12.01
N SER A 227 -7.69 2.81 -11.23
CA SER A 227 -8.66 3.90 -11.06
C SER A 227 -8.74 4.78 -12.30
#